data_AF-A0A356DVJ0-F1
#
_entry.id   AF-A0A356DVJ0-F1
#
_cell.length_a   1.000
_cell.length_b   1.000
_cell.length_c   1.000
_cell.angle_alpha   90.00
_cell.angle_beta   90.00
_cell.angle_gamma   90.00
#
_symmetry.space_group_name_H-M   'P 1'
#
loop_
_entity.id
_entity.type
_entity.pdbx_description
1 polymer ?
#
loop_
_entity_poly.entity_id
_entity_poly.type
_entity_poly.pdbx_seq_one_letter_code
_entity_poly.pdbx_strand_id
1 'polypeptide(L)' 'LCPPDGFERNDMFLAEMEDFVRLCRGEQFAHCTLADGKRVQKIVEVSRQSSSQSGCSVQLPS' A
#
# COMPACT_ATOMS: atom_id res chain seq x y z
N LEU A 1 -3.12 8.87 14.04
CA LEU A 1 -4.26 9.05 13.12
C LEU A 1 -5.36 8.13 13.61
N CYS A 2 -6.48 8.69 14.08
CA CYS A 2 -7.66 7.90 14.40
C CYS A 2 -8.62 8.00 13.20
N PRO A 3 -9.39 6.94 12.90
CA PRO A 3 -10.41 7.04 11.87
C PRO A 3 -11.45 8.10 12.27
N PRO A 4 -12.12 8.74 11.29
CA PRO A 4 -13.22 9.66 11.55
C PRO A 4 -14.36 8.99 12.33
N ASP A 5 -15.17 9.79 13.02
CA ASP A 5 -16.37 9.29 13.70
C ASP A 5 -17.33 8.65 12.69
N GLY A 6 -17.84 7.47 13.03
CA GLY A 6 -18.75 6.70 12.17
C GLY A 6 -18.08 5.97 11.00
N PHE A 7 -16.75 5.97 10.92
CA PHE A 7 -16.02 5.20 9.91
C PHE A 7 -16.24 3.69 10.09
N GLU A 8 -16.76 3.07 9.05
CA GLU A 8 -16.76 1.63 8.88
C GLU A 8 -15.59 1.22 7.99
N ARG A 9 -14.98 0.05 8.25
CA ARG A 9 -13.88 -0.46 7.41
C ARG A 9 -14.27 -0.51 5.93
N ASN A 10 -15.55 -0.73 5.65
CA ASN A 10 -16.08 -0.78 4.30
C ASN A 10 -16.00 0.57 3.56
N ASP A 11 -16.02 1.69 4.28
CA ASP A 11 -15.91 3.02 3.68
C ASP A 11 -14.58 3.19 2.95
N MET A 12 -13.49 2.64 3.51
CA MET A 12 -12.17 2.63 2.87
C MET A 12 -12.18 1.82 1.56
N PHE A 13 -12.86 0.67 1.52
CA PHE A 13 -12.93 -0.15 0.31
C PHE A 13 -13.77 0.51 -0.79
N LEU A 14 -14.86 1.17 -0.43
CA LEU A 14 -15.69 1.91 -1.38
C LEU A 14 -14.95 3.11 -1.96
N ALA A 15 -14.23 3.86 -1.13
CA ALA A 15 -13.40 4.99 -1.57
C ALA A 15 -12.30 4.53 -2.55
N GLU A 16 -11.60 3.43 -2.25
CA GLU A 16 -10.59 2.87 -3.16
C GLU A 16 -11.21 2.45 -4.52
N MET A 17 -12.44 1.93 -4.51
CA MET A 17 -13.10 1.54 -5.75
C MET A 17 -13.57 2.72 -6.60
N GLU A 18 -13.98 3.81 -5.96
CA GLU A 18 -14.24 5.08 -6.64
C GLU A 18 -12.96 5.62 -7.30
N ASP A 19 -11.84 5.61 -6.58
CA ASP A 19 -10.54 6.03 -7.10
C ASP A 19 -10.07 5.16 -8.28
N PHE A 20 -10.33 3.85 -8.24
CA PHE A 20 -10.07 2.97 -9.37
C PHE A 20 -10.86 3.36 -10.63
N VAL A 21 -12.15 3.70 -10.50
CA VAL A 21 -12.96 4.16 -11.64
C VAL A 21 -12.44 5.48 -12.21
N ARG A 22 -12.02 6.40 -11.34
CA ARG A 22 -11.39 7.68 -11.72
C ARG A 22 -10.08 7.45 -12.49
N LEU A 23 -9.25 6.51 -12.04
CA LEU A 23 -8.05 6.09 -12.75
C LEU A 23 -8.37 5.56 -14.14
N CYS A 24 -9.39 4.69 -14.28
CA CYS A 24 -9.82 4.18 -15.59
C CYS A 24 -10.31 5.29 -16.54
N ARG A 25 -10.74 6.44 -16.01
CA ARG A 25 -11.12 7.63 -16.78
C ARG A 25 -9.93 8.53 -17.15
N GLY A 26 -8.71 8.18 -16.73
CA GLY A 26 -7.48 8.92 -17.04
C GLY A 26 -7.08 9.96 -16.02
N GLU A 27 -7.76 10.04 -14.86
CA GLU A 27 -7.32 10.90 -13.76
C GLU A 27 -5.96 10.47 -13.22
N GLN A 28 -5.15 11.45 -12.81
CA GLN A 28 -3.81 11.24 -12.27
C GLN A 28 -3.84 11.35 -10.75
N PHE A 29 -3.11 10.46 -10.09
CA PHE A 29 -2.99 10.43 -8.64
C PHE A 29 -1.54 10.71 -8.25
N ALA A 30 -1.33 11.58 -7.27
CA ALA A 30 0.00 11.89 -6.73
C ALA A 30 0.56 10.78 -5.84
N HIS A 31 -0.29 9.84 -5.43
CA HIS A 31 0.00 8.76 -4.47
C HIS A 31 -0.63 7.46 -4.96
N CYS A 32 -0.31 6.33 -4.32
CA CYS A 32 -0.77 4.99 -4.72
C CYS A 32 -0.42 4.64 -6.17
N THR A 33 0.75 5.07 -6.61
CA THR A 33 1.25 4.80 -7.95
C THR A 33 1.73 3.35 -8.10
N LEU A 34 1.94 2.91 -9.35
CA LEU A 34 2.58 1.62 -9.60
C LEU A 34 3.98 1.51 -8.95
N ALA A 35 4.72 2.62 -8.88
CA ALA A 35 6.03 2.66 -8.24
C ALA A 35 5.92 2.42 -6.72
N ASP A 36 4.92 3.03 -6.08
CA ASP A 36 4.62 2.80 -4.66
C ASP A 36 4.28 1.33 -4.41
N GLY A 37 3.42 0.73 -5.24
CA GLY A 37 3.06 -0.68 -5.15
C GLY A 37 4.28 -1.62 -5.26
N LYS A 38 5.16 -1.38 -6.24
CA LYS A 38 6.43 -2.12 -6.36
C LYS A 38 7.33 -1.95 -5.14
N ARG A 39 7.38 -0.73 -4.58
CA ARG A 39 8.20 -0.41 -3.41
C ARG A 39 7.71 -1.14 -2.16
N VAL A 40 6.39 -1.21 -1.96
CA VAL A 40 5.76 -1.94 -0.85
C VAL A 40 6.03 -3.45 -0.97
N GLN A 41 5.93 -4.02 -2.17
CA GLN A 41 6.24 -5.44 -2.36
C GLN A 41 7.68 -5.79 -1.98
N LYS A 42 8.66 -4.94 -2.33
CA LYS A 42 10.05 -5.11 -1.86
C LYS A 42 10.17 -5.09 -0.34
N ILE A 43 9.37 -4.25 0.35
CA ILE A 43 9.35 -4.21 1.83
C ILE A 43 8.84 -5.55 2.38
N VAL A 44 7.74 -6.07 1.85
CA VAL A 44 7.17 -7.35 2.26
C VAL A 44 8.19 -8.49 2.06
N GLU A 45 8.89 -8.50 0.93
CA GLU A 45 9.92 -9.49 0.62
C GLU A 45 11.08 -9.46 1.63
N VAL A 46 11.63 -8.29 1.95
CA VAL A 46 12.72 -8.20 2.93
C VAL A 46 12.27 -8.50 4.36
N SER A 47 11.03 -8.16 4.74
CA SER A 47 10.45 -8.56 6.02
C SER A 47 10.34 -10.08 6.12
N ARG A 48 9.90 -10.73 5.05
CA ARG A 48 9.86 -12.20 4.95
C ARG A 48 11.27 -12.81 5.01
N GLN A 49 12.25 -12.22 4.31
CA GLN A 49 13.64 -12.66 4.36
C GLN A 49 14.21 -12.59 5.78
N SER A 50 14.03 -11.45 6.46
CA SER A 50 14.48 -11.25 7.83
C SER A 50 13.92 -12.33 8.76
N SER A 51 12.61 -12.58 8.68
CA SER A 51 11.95 -13.64 9.46
C SER A 51 12.54 -15.02 9.18
N SER A 52 12.84 -15.35 7.92
CA SER A 52 13.46 -16.64 7.55
C SER A 52 14.91 -16.80 8.03
N GLN A 53 15.57 -15.69 8.40
CA GLN A 53 16.96 -15.61 8.86
C GLN A 53 17.05 -15.28 10.36
N SER A 54 16.09 -15.79 11.16
CA SER A 54 16.04 -15.59 12.61
C SER A 54 15.88 -14.14 13.07
N GLY A 55 15.28 -13.27 12.24
CA GLY A 55 14.98 -11.89 12.60
C GLY A 55 16.20 -10.97 12.53
N CYS A 56 16.96 -11.01 11.44
CA CYS A 56 18.13 -10.16 11.24
C CYS A 56 17.79 -8.87 10.45
N SER A 57 18.70 -7.89 10.49
CA SER A 57 18.62 -6.74 9.59
C SER A 57 18.82 -7.17 8.14
N VAL A 58 17.99 -6.67 7.23
CA VAL A 58 18.07 -6.92 5.79
C VAL A 58 18.02 -5.59 5.06
N GLN A 59 18.91 -5.41 4.08
CA GLN A 59 18.95 -4.20 3.28
C GLN A 59 17.74 -4.13 2.36
N LEU A 60 17.00 -3.02 2.45
CA LEU A 60 15.89 -2.75 1.55
C LEU A 60 16.42 -2.12 0.26
N PRO A 61 16.28 -2.79 -0.90
CA PRO A 61 16.75 -2.24 -2.17
C PRO A 61 16.00 -0.96 -2.54
N SER A 62 16.72 -0.07 -3.24
CA SER A 62 16.18 1.16 -3.81
C SER A 62 15.06 0.91 -4.83
#